data_AF-A0A269Z0K5-F1
#
_entry.id   AF-A0A269Z0K5-F1
#
_cell.length_a   1.000
_cell.length_b   1.000
_cell.length_c   1.000
_cell.angle_alpha   90.00
_cell.angle_beta   90.00
_cell.angle_gamma   90.00
#
_symmetry.space_group_name_H-M   'P 1'
#
loop_
_entity.id
_entity.type
_entity.pdbx_description
1 polymer ?
#
loop_
_entity_poly.entity_id
_entity_poly.type
_entity_poly.pdbx_seq_one_letter_code
_entity_poly.pdbx_strand_id
1 'polypeptide(L)'
;TFGVDSDRLEIQIMQMVRLMQNGEEVKMSKRTGNAITLREIMDEVGVDAARYFLTMRSPDTHFDFDMELAKEQSQDNPVYYAQYGHARICS
;
A
#
# COMPACT_ATOMS: atom_id res chain seq x y z
N THR A 1 26.81 -25.37 16.08
CA THR A 1 25.55 -24.60 16.13
C THR A 1 25.63 -23.68 17.33
N PHE A 2 25.28 -22.39 17.21
CA PHE A 2 25.57 -21.35 18.23
C PHE A 2 24.81 -21.48 19.57
N GLY A 3 24.20 -22.63 19.88
CA GLY A 3 23.44 -22.85 21.13
C GLY A 3 22.14 -22.05 21.23
N VAL A 4 21.71 -21.40 20.15
CA VAL A 4 20.47 -20.63 20.09
C VAL A 4 19.42 -21.45 19.35
N ASP A 5 18.21 -21.46 19.89
CA ASP A 5 17.02 -22.04 19.27
C ASP A 5 16.71 -21.34 17.93
N SER A 6 16.62 -22.15 16.86
CA SER A 6 16.33 -21.67 15.51
C SER A 6 14.95 -21.06 15.37
N ASP A 7 13.98 -21.51 16.17
CA ASP A 7 12.59 -21.09 16.08
C ASP A 7 12.37 -19.66 16.60
N ARG A 8 13.42 -19.07 17.21
CA ARG A 8 13.45 -17.67 17.62
C ARG A 8 13.69 -16.69 16.47
N LEU A 9 14.02 -17.18 15.27
CA LEU A 9 14.24 -16.36 14.09
C LEU A 9 13.11 -16.54 13.09
N GLU A 10 12.34 -15.47 12.90
CA GLU A 10 11.33 -15.38 11.86
C GLU A 10 11.82 -14.42 10.76
N ILE A 11 11.80 -14.88 9.51
CA ILE A 11 12.19 -14.07 8.34
C ILE A 11 10.96 -13.83 7.50
N GLN A 12 10.46 -12.60 7.54
CA GLN A 12 9.35 -12.15 6.71
C GLN A 12 9.88 -11.64 5.37
N ILE A 13 9.51 -12.31 4.27
CA ILE A 13 9.89 -11.93 2.92
C ILE A 13 8.70 -11.24 2.25
N MET A 14 8.84 -9.94 2.01
CA MET A 14 7.83 -9.14 1.34
C MET A 14 7.98 -9.21 -0.18
N GLN A 15 6.88 -9.33 -0.89
CA GLN A 15 6.82 -9.19 -2.34
C GLN A 15 6.93 -7.72 -2.76
N MET A 16 7.38 -7.53 -4.00
CA MET A 16 7.47 -6.20 -4.57
C MET A 16 6.08 -5.67 -4.95
N VAL A 17 5.80 -4.44 -4.55
CA VAL A 17 4.59 -3.70 -4.92
C VAL A 17 4.79 -3.04 -6.29
N ARG A 18 3.81 -3.17 -7.17
CA ARG A 18 3.74 -2.42 -8.42
C ARG A 18 2.86 -1.21 -8.22
N LEU A 19 3.32 -0.05 -8.67
CA LEU A 19 2.53 1.17 -8.61
C LEU A 19 1.76 1.31 -9.93
N MET A 20 0.45 1.45 -9.85
CA MET A 20 -0.44 1.60 -11.00
C MET A 20 -1.05 3.00 -11.01
N GLN A 21 -1.05 3.65 -12.17
CA GLN A 21 -1.70 4.94 -12.40
C GLN A 21 -2.45 4.89 -13.72
N ASN A 22 -3.73 5.25 -13.71
CA ASN A 22 -4.59 5.20 -14.91
C ASN A 22 -4.58 3.83 -15.63
N GLY A 23 -4.48 2.73 -14.87
CA GLY A 23 -4.42 1.37 -15.40
C GLY A 23 -3.05 0.94 -15.97
N GLU A 24 -2.03 1.79 -15.90
CA GLU A 24 -0.69 1.48 -16.38
C GLU A 24 0.33 1.41 -15.23
N GLU A 25 1.33 0.53 -15.35
CA GLU A 25 2.41 0.42 -14.38
C GLU A 25 3.34 1.63 -14.48
N VAL A 26 3.53 2.32 -13.35
CA VAL A 26 4.43 3.47 -13.25
C VAL A 26 5.87 2.98 -13.27
N LYS A 27 6.57 3.24 -14.38
CA LYS A 27 7.97 2.84 -14.54
C LYS A 27 8.91 3.73 -13.72
N MET A 28 9.41 3.18 -12.62
CA MET A 28 10.47 3.78 -11.83
C MET A 28 11.80 3.80 -12.60
N SER A 29 12.46 4.96 -12.70
CA SER A 29 13.79 5.05 -13.33
C SER A 29 14.79 5.80 -12.45
N LYS A 30 15.77 5.06 -11.92
CA LYS A 30 16.89 5.61 -11.13
C LYS A 30 17.86 6.45 -11.97
N ARG A 31 17.90 6.26 -13.29
CA ARG A 31 18.85 6.96 -14.18
C ARG A 31 18.32 8.28 -14.73
N THR A 32 17.00 8.41 -14.87
CA THR A 32 16.36 9.66 -15.34
C THR A 32 15.85 10.54 -14.19
N GLY A 33 16.02 10.11 -12.93
CA GLY A 33 15.57 10.86 -11.75
C GLY A 33 14.09 10.66 -11.38
N ASN A 34 13.38 9.75 -12.05
CA ASN A 34 11.95 9.49 -11.82
C ASN A 34 11.76 8.36 -10.78
N ALA A 35 12.36 8.49 -9.61
CA ALA A 35 12.08 7.58 -8.50
C ALA A 35 10.98 8.20 -7.63
N ILE A 36 9.86 7.50 -7.48
CA ILE A 36 8.76 7.93 -6.61
C ILE A 36 9.07 7.48 -5.18
N THR A 37 9.02 8.43 -4.27
CA THR A 37 9.20 8.19 -2.84
C THR A 37 7.88 7.82 -2.19
N LEU A 38 7.94 7.08 -1.08
CA LEU A 38 6.75 6.82 -0.27
C LEU A 38 6.09 8.12 0.22
N ARG A 39 6.87 9.20 0.41
CA ARG A 39 6.34 10.50 0.79
C ARG A 39 5.47 11.09 -0.31
N GLU A 40 5.93 11.08 -1.56
CA GLU A 40 5.13 11.54 -2.70
C GLU A 40 3.83 10.74 -2.86
N ILE A 41 3.89 9.40 -2.65
CA ILE A 41 2.68 8.57 -2.66
C ILE A 41 1.72 9.01 -1.54
N MET A 42 2.20 9.19 -0.32
CA MET A 42 1.38 9.64 0.80
C MET A 42 0.80 11.05 0.59
N ASP A 43 1.56 11.95 -0.04
CA ASP A 43 1.10 13.30 -0.36
C ASP A 43 0.01 13.26 -1.46
N GLU A 44 0.08 12.29 -2.38
CA GLU A 44 -0.90 12.12 -3.47
C GLU A 44 -2.20 11.43 -3.01
N VAL A 45 -2.11 10.31 -2.29
CA VAL A 45 -3.30 9.50 -1.92
C VAL A 45 -3.78 9.73 -0.48
N GLY A 46 -2.97 10.38 0.35
CA GLY A 46 -3.21 10.52 1.78
C GLY A 46 -2.60 9.38 2.60
N VAL A 47 -2.18 9.72 3.83
CA VAL A 47 -1.48 8.79 4.74
C VAL A 47 -2.34 7.58 5.10
N ASP A 48 -3.64 7.79 5.33
CA ASP A 48 -4.54 6.71 5.74
C ASP A 48 -4.78 5.73 4.59
N ALA A 49 -4.95 6.22 3.36
CA ALA A 49 -5.08 5.35 2.20
C ALA A 49 -3.80 4.55 1.96
N ALA A 50 -2.63 5.19 1.97
CA ALA A 50 -1.36 4.51 1.81
C ALA A 50 -1.17 3.38 2.85
N ARG A 51 -1.46 3.66 4.13
CA ARG A 51 -1.37 2.65 5.20
C ARG A 51 -2.35 1.51 5.00
N TYR A 52 -3.61 1.83 4.72
CA TYR A 52 -4.66 0.84 4.59
C TYR A 52 -4.36 -0.12 3.44
N PHE A 53 -4.06 0.40 2.26
CA PHE A 53 -3.80 -0.41 1.06
C PHE A 53 -2.55 -1.27 1.20
N LEU A 54 -1.46 -0.74 1.77
CA LEU A 54 -0.22 -1.50 1.98
C LEU A 54 -0.32 -2.57 3.08
N THR A 55 -1.29 -2.45 4.00
CA THR A 55 -1.47 -3.41 5.10
C THR A 55 -2.63 -4.38 4.89
N MET A 56 -3.56 -4.11 3.95
CA MET A 56 -4.70 -4.99 3.68
C MET A 56 -4.32 -6.29 2.94
N ARG A 57 -3.11 -6.37 2.38
CA ARG A 57 -2.60 -7.54 1.66
C ARG A 57 -1.52 -8.25 2.46
N SER A 58 -1.47 -9.57 2.31
CA SER A 58 -0.42 -10.37 2.92
C SER A 58 0.94 -10.00 2.32
N PRO A 59 2.01 -9.89 3.13
CA PRO A 59 3.33 -9.47 2.65
C PRO A 59 3.91 -10.38 1.57
N ASP A 60 3.51 -11.65 1.52
CA ASP A 60 3.97 -12.66 0.58
C ASP A 60 3.19 -12.69 -0.76
N THR A 61 2.27 -11.75 -0.98
CA THR A 61 1.46 -11.66 -2.21
C THR A 61 1.86 -10.50 -3.10
N HIS A 62 1.81 -10.70 -4.43
CA HIS A 62 1.94 -9.61 -5.37
C HIS A 62 0.82 -8.60 -5.16
N PHE A 63 1.18 -7.31 -5.20
CA PHE A 63 0.23 -6.23 -4.97
C PHE A 63 0.42 -5.12 -6.00
N ASP A 64 -0.66 -4.86 -6.72
CA ASP A 64 -0.79 -3.74 -7.63
C ASP A 64 -1.49 -2.61 -6.87
N PHE A 65 -0.73 -1.60 -6.47
CA PHE A 65 -1.22 -0.41 -5.78
C PHE A 65 -1.82 0.54 -6.80
N ASP A 66 -3.15 0.61 -6.87
CA ASP A 66 -3.87 1.55 -7.72
C ASP A 66 -4.02 2.91 -7.04
N MET A 67 -3.32 3.92 -7.54
CA MET A 67 -3.35 5.28 -6.99
C MET A 67 -4.68 5.99 -7.24
N GLU A 68 -5.37 5.70 -8.34
CA GLU A 68 -6.66 6.34 -8.64
C GLU A 68 -7.74 5.82 -7.70
N LEU A 69 -7.80 4.50 -7.50
CA LEU A 69 -8.70 3.89 -6.52
C LEU A 69 -8.45 4.41 -5.10
N ALA A 70 -7.18 4.58 -4.71
CA ALA A 70 -6.82 5.08 -3.39
C ALA A 70 -7.28 6.54 -3.15
N LYS A 71 -7.42 7.35 -4.21
CA LYS A 71 -7.92 8.74 -4.17
C LYS A 71 -9.45 8.84 -4.26
N GLU A 72 -10.11 7.81 -4.75
CA GLU A 72 -11.53 7.87 -5.08
C GLU A 72 -12.42 7.99 -3.85
N GLN A 73 -13.45 8.84 -3.90
CA GLN A 73 -14.49 8.95 -2.88
C GLN A 73 -15.72 8.14 -3.28
N SER A 74 -15.53 6.83 -3.45
CA SER A 74 -16.57 5.88 -3.83
C SER A 74 -16.57 4.66 -2.92
N GLN A 75 -17.62 3.84 -3.02
CA GLN A 75 -17.71 2.59 -2.23
C GLN A 75 -16.66 1.56 -2.65
N ASP A 76 -16.05 1.70 -3.82
CA ASP A 76 -14.99 0.81 -4.30
C ASP A 76 -13.67 1.07 -3.56
N ASN A 77 -13.46 2.29 -3.04
CA ASN A 77 -12.34 2.58 -2.16
C ASN A 77 -12.65 2.09 -0.72
N PRO A 78 -11.95 1.07 -0.21
CA PRO A 78 -12.24 0.50 1.10
C PRO A 78 -11.97 1.48 2.25
N VAL A 79 -11.08 2.46 2.07
CA VAL A 79 -10.77 3.49 3.06
C VAL A 79 -11.97 4.42 3.20
N TYR A 80 -12.45 4.94 2.07
CA TYR A 80 -13.63 5.78 2.02
C TYR A 80 -14.85 5.02 2.57
N TYR A 81 -15.04 3.77 2.16
CA TYR A 81 -16.14 2.94 2.62
C TYR A 81 -16.14 2.76 4.16
N ALA A 82 -14.97 2.46 4.74
CA ALA A 82 -14.83 2.31 6.19
C ALA A 82 -15.11 3.61 6.94
N GLN A 83 -14.54 4.74 6.45
CA GLN A 83 -14.75 6.06 7.04
C GLN A 83 -16.21 6.52 6.95
N TYR A 84 -16.85 6.27 5.80
CA TYR A 84 -18.26 6.58 5.58
C TYR A 84 -19.16 5.75 6.52
N GLY A 85 -18.87 4.46 6.69
CA GLY A 85 -19.55 3.59 7.65
C GLY A 85 -19.46 4.12 9.07
N HIS A 86 -18.26 4.51 9.51
CA HIS A 86 -18.04 5.14 10.82
C HIS A 86 -18.86 6.43 10.97
N ALA A 87 -18.82 7.33 9.99
CA ALA A 87 -19.55 8.59 10.03
C ALA A 87 -21.07 8.38 10.19
N ARG A 88 -21.64 7.37 9.52
CA ARG A 88 -23.07 7.02 9.65
C ARG A 88 -23.46 6.42 10.99
N ILE A 89 -22.55 5.73 11.66
CA ILE A 89 -22.80 5.11 12.97
C ILE A 89 -22.69 6.17 14.08
N CYS A 90 -21.83 7.17 13.90
CA CYS A 90 -21.57 8.22 14.89
C CYS A 90 -22.45 9.48 14.73
N SER A 91 -23.28 9.56 13.69
CA SER A 91 -24.30 10.61 13.49
C SER A 91 -25.65 10.19 14.05
#